data_AF-A0A1B1AP57-F1
#
_entry.id   AF-A0A1B1AP57-F1
#
_cell.length_a   1.000
_cell.length_b   1.000
_cell.length_c   1.000
_cell.angle_alpha   90.00
_cell.angle_beta   90.00
_cell.angle_gamma   90.00
#
_symmetry.space_group_name_H-M   'P 1'
#
loop_
_entity.id
_entity.type
_entity.pdbx_description
1 polymer ?
#
loop_
_entity_poly.entity_id
_entity_poly.type
_entity_poly.pdbx_seq_one_letter_code
_entity_poly.pdbx_strand_id
1 'polypeptide(L)'
;MTSYVLRMHGNELRKANLRGAAVQRLCRAAATAPDDTARAAALPLLARAAGALGNGALFDRVMRETEGLLDSVDHTSLFNPFSLHEIRLRGLVSTGRTRVAMQLVEDSPVPTTVVAPQWRVIELVTVAHVQLLADDRMGAARSLDIAIREAVTQRLPHQLQRITRTAGTRLPTQHATASQFLDRIRGEMAA
;
A
#
# COMPACT_ATOMS: atom_id res chain seq x y z
N MET A 1 -4.21 23.49 12.86
CA MET A 1 -3.00 22.88 13.47
C MET A 1 -3.29 21.53 14.14
N THR A 2 -4.39 21.40 14.91
CA THR A 2 -4.73 20.17 15.66
C THR A 2 -4.95 18.91 14.78
N SER A 3 -5.65 19.03 13.64
CA SER A 3 -5.87 17.89 12.72
C SER A 3 -4.56 17.34 12.15
N TYR A 4 -3.62 18.20 11.80
CA TYR A 4 -2.29 17.79 11.31
C TYR A 4 -1.54 16.94 12.34
N VAL A 5 -1.48 17.40 13.59
CA VAL A 5 -0.77 16.66 14.66
C VAL A 5 -1.43 15.32 14.92
N LEU A 6 -2.78 15.27 14.97
CA LEU A 6 -3.52 14.02 15.12
C LEU A 6 -3.25 13.05 13.96
N ARG A 7 -3.17 13.56 12.73
CA ARG A 7 -2.87 12.76 11.53
C ARG A 7 -1.48 12.14 11.62
N MET A 8 -0.46 12.95 11.93
CA MET A 8 0.92 12.48 12.04
C MET A 8 1.07 11.47 13.19
N HIS A 9 0.56 11.81 14.37
CA HIS A 9 0.60 10.92 15.53
C HIS A 9 -0.15 9.60 15.27
N GLY A 10 -1.33 9.66 14.66
CA GLY A 10 -2.09 8.47 14.27
C GLY A 10 -1.33 7.54 13.31
N ASN A 11 -0.58 8.11 12.36
CA ASN A 11 0.26 7.32 11.46
C ASN A 11 1.44 6.66 12.19
N GLU A 12 2.07 7.34 13.14
CA GLU A 12 3.15 6.74 13.95
C GLU A 12 2.63 5.62 14.85
N LEU A 13 1.47 5.81 15.49
CA LEU A 13 0.81 4.73 16.25
C LEU A 13 0.52 3.50 15.39
N ARG A 14 0.08 3.72 14.13
CA ARG A 14 -0.14 2.62 13.16
C ARG A 14 1.17 1.87 12.87
N LYS A 15 2.27 2.59 12.65
CA LYS A 15 3.59 1.97 12.41
C LYS A 15 4.09 1.20 13.63
N ALA A 16 3.76 1.66 14.84
CA ALA A 16 4.04 0.98 16.11
C ALA A 16 3.06 -0.16 16.44
N ASN A 17 2.17 -0.55 15.51
CA ASN A 17 1.18 -1.61 15.69
C ASN A 17 0.14 -1.36 16.81
N LEU A 18 -0.03 -0.11 17.27
CA LEU A 18 -1.06 0.31 18.23
C LEU A 18 -2.38 0.62 17.50
N ARG A 19 -2.95 -0.41 16.86
CA ARG A 19 -4.01 -0.29 15.83
C ARG A 19 -5.26 0.45 16.30
N GLY A 20 -5.79 0.11 17.46
CA GLY A 20 -7.00 0.76 18.01
C GLY A 20 -6.77 2.25 18.29
N ALA A 21 -5.64 2.59 18.91
CA ALA A 21 -5.26 3.97 19.16
C ALA A 21 -5.06 4.75 17.86
N ALA A 22 -4.36 4.16 16.88
CA ALA A 22 -4.16 4.76 15.56
C ALA A 22 -5.49 5.13 14.89
N VAL A 23 -6.46 4.20 14.87
CA VAL A 23 -7.80 4.45 14.33
C VAL A 23 -8.49 5.60 15.06
N GLN A 24 -8.50 5.61 16.40
CA GLN A 24 -9.13 6.70 17.16
C GLN A 24 -8.52 8.07 16.82
N ARG A 25 -7.18 8.18 16.75
CA ARG A 25 -6.51 9.44 16.44
C ARG A 25 -6.80 9.89 15.00
N LEU A 26 -6.79 8.97 14.04
CA LEU A 26 -7.05 9.26 12.63
C LEU A 26 -8.52 9.59 12.36
N CYS A 27 -9.47 8.97 13.05
CA CYS A 27 -10.88 9.38 13.02
C CYS A 27 -11.03 10.82 13.50
N ARG A 28 -10.38 11.18 14.62
CA ARG A 28 -10.41 12.56 15.13
C ARG A 28 -9.73 13.53 14.17
N ALA A 29 -8.63 13.13 13.53
CA ALA A 29 -7.95 13.96 12.53
C ALA A 29 -8.88 14.29 11.34
N ALA A 30 -9.57 13.28 10.79
CA ALA A 30 -10.52 13.45 9.69
C ALA A 30 -11.74 14.28 10.11
N ALA A 31 -12.29 14.06 11.30
CA ALA A 31 -13.46 14.78 11.80
C ALA A 31 -13.19 16.26 12.16
N THR A 32 -11.93 16.61 12.43
CA THR A 32 -11.51 17.99 12.78
C THR A 32 -10.69 18.65 11.68
N ALA A 33 -10.67 18.06 10.48
CA ALA A 33 -10.02 18.64 9.32
C ALA A 33 -10.69 19.98 8.97
N PRO A 34 -9.93 21.07 8.76
CA PRO A 34 -10.49 22.39 8.47
C PRO A 34 -11.08 22.53 7.07
N ASP A 35 -10.67 21.66 6.14
CA ASP A 35 -11.05 21.68 4.73
C ASP A 35 -10.91 20.28 4.11
N ASP A 36 -11.41 20.13 2.88
CA ASP A 36 -11.37 18.86 2.16
C ASP A 36 -9.95 18.41 1.84
N THR A 37 -9.01 19.34 1.63
CA THR A 37 -7.59 19.02 1.41
C THR A 37 -6.97 18.34 2.63
N ALA A 38 -7.19 18.89 3.83
CA ALA A 38 -6.72 18.30 5.08
C ALA A 38 -7.44 16.98 5.38
N ARG A 39 -8.71 16.85 5.01
CA ARG A 39 -9.48 15.62 5.15
C ARG A 39 -8.94 14.53 4.20
N ALA A 40 -8.70 14.85 2.93
CA ALA A 40 -8.09 14.00 1.92
C ALA A 40 -6.67 13.55 2.31
N ALA A 41 -5.93 14.35 3.08
CA ALA A 41 -4.64 13.93 3.63
C ALA A 41 -4.79 12.91 4.78
N ALA A 42 -5.88 12.95 5.55
CA ALA A 42 -6.12 12.08 6.71
C ALA A 42 -6.79 10.75 6.35
N LEU A 43 -7.76 10.75 5.43
CA LEU A 43 -8.58 9.57 5.13
C LEU A 43 -7.77 8.37 4.60
N PRO A 44 -6.77 8.50 3.70
CA PRO A 44 -5.95 7.35 3.27
C PRO A 44 -5.20 6.69 4.43
N LEU A 45 -4.74 7.48 5.41
CA LEU A 45 -4.09 6.97 6.61
C LEU A 45 -5.08 6.24 7.51
N LEU A 46 -6.29 6.80 7.66
CA LEU A 46 -7.38 6.15 8.40
C LEU A 46 -7.78 4.83 7.75
N ALA A 47 -7.92 4.76 6.42
CA ALA A 47 -8.21 3.52 5.70
C ALA A 47 -7.15 2.45 5.99
N ARG A 48 -5.86 2.81 5.90
CA ARG A 48 -4.75 1.89 6.24
C ARG A 48 -4.83 1.40 7.68
N ALA A 49 -5.19 2.26 8.62
CA ALA A 49 -5.33 1.88 10.03
C ALA A 49 -6.56 0.98 10.26
N ALA A 50 -7.70 1.29 9.64
CA ALA A 50 -8.92 0.50 9.72
C ALA A 50 -8.73 -0.91 9.12
N GLY A 51 -8.07 -0.99 7.95
CA GLY A 51 -7.70 -2.25 7.33
C GLY A 51 -6.77 -3.08 8.23
N ALA A 52 -5.72 -2.47 8.80
CA ALA A 52 -4.82 -3.15 9.72
C ALA A 52 -5.51 -3.65 11.00
N LEU A 53 -6.51 -2.92 11.49
CA LEU A 53 -7.36 -3.32 12.62
C LEU A 53 -8.33 -4.47 12.25
N GLY A 54 -8.54 -4.76 10.97
CA GLY A 54 -9.54 -5.72 10.51
C GLY A 54 -10.97 -5.17 10.53
N ASN A 55 -11.16 -3.86 10.74
CA ASN A 55 -12.50 -3.25 10.78
C ASN A 55 -12.98 -2.95 9.35
N GLY A 56 -13.60 -3.96 8.72
CA GLY A 56 -14.09 -3.88 7.34
C GLY A 56 -15.13 -2.77 7.11
N ALA A 57 -16.08 -2.59 8.03
CA ALA A 57 -17.12 -1.57 7.89
C ALA A 57 -16.55 -0.14 7.92
N LEU A 58 -15.63 0.15 8.84
CA LEU A 58 -14.94 1.44 8.89
C LEU A 58 -14.08 1.64 7.65
N PHE A 59 -13.34 0.61 7.24
CA PHE A 59 -12.50 0.65 6.05
C PHE A 59 -13.32 1.04 4.80
N ASP A 60 -14.44 0.36 4.56
CA ASP A 60 -15.28 0.60 3.38
C ASP A 60 -15.88 2.00 3.38
N ARG A 61 -16.34 2.46 4.55
CA ARG A 61 -16.88 3.83 4.70
C ARG A 61 -15.81 4.86 4.36
N VAL A 62 -14.61 4.71 4.94
CA VAL A 62 -13.50 5.64 4.71
C VAL A 62 -13.04 5.61 3.26
N MET A 63 -13.00 4.44 2.62
CA MET A 63 -12.64 4.36 1.20
C MET A 63 -13.65 5.12 0.32
N ARG A 64 -14.95 4.98 0.55
CA ARG A 64 -15.98 5.75 -0.18
C ARG A 64 -15.87 7.25 0.05
N GLU A 65 -15.65 7.67 1.30
CA GLU A 65 -15.41 9.08 1.63
C GLU A 65 -14.16 9.63 0.93
N THR A 66 -13.11 8.80 0.82
CA THR A 66 -11.85 9.21 0.18
C THR A 66 -12.02 9.36 -1.33
N GLU A 67 -12.76 8.46 -1.97
CA GLU A 67 -13.04 8.53 -3.41
C GLU A 67 -13.88 9.74 -3.78
N GLY A 68 -14.87 10.11 -2.96
CA GLY A 68 -15.70 11.28 -3.20
C GLY A 68 -14.94 12.61 -3.22
N LEU A 69 -13.67 12.63 -2.78
CA LEU A 69 -12.81 13.80 -2.81
C LEU A 69 -11.84 13.83 -4.01
N LEU A 70 -11.76 12.75 -4.81
CA LEU A 70 -10.75 12.64 -5.88
C LEU A 70 -10.93 13.65 -7.00
N ASP A 71 -12.17 14.07 -7.24
CA ASP A 71 -12.52 15.03 -8.29
C ASP A 71 -12.43 16.49 -7.83
N SER A 72 -12.34 16.74 -6.52
CA SER A 72 -12.40 18.08 -5.93
C SER A 72 -11.12 18.52 -5.23
N VAL A 73 -10.20 17.60 -4.93
CA VAL A 73 -8.95 17.88 -4.21
C VAL A 73 -7.76 17.49 -5.07
N ASP A 74 -6.74 18.36 -5.08
CA ASP A 74 -5.48 18.11 -5.78
C ASP A 74 -4.82 16.81 -5.32
N HIS A 75 -4.29 16.07 -6.29
CA HIS A 75 -3.66 14.78 -6.02
C HIS A 75 -2.31 14.97 -5.32
N THR A 76 -2.09 14.18 -4.29
CA THR A 76 -0.80 14.08 -3.58
C THR A 76 -0.23 12.68 -3.70
N SER A 77 1.00 12.47 -3.22
CA SER A 77 1.64 11.16 -3.26
C SER A 77 0.91 10.04 -2.50
N LEU A 78 0.03 10.37 -1.54
CA LEU A 78 -0.80 9.39 -0.80
C LEU A 78 -2.29 9.50 -1.13
N PHE A 79 -2.69 10.58 -1.80
CA PHE A 79 -4.06 10.82 -2.22
C PHE A 79 -4.09 10.99 -3.74
N ASN A 80 -4.18 9.87 -4.44
CA ASN A 80 -4.34 9.78 -5.88
C ASN A 80 -4.93 8.40 -6.20
N PRO A 81 -5.52 8.18 -7.39
CA PRO A 81 -6.18 6.92 -7.72
C PRO A 81 -5.29 5.68 -7.52
N PHE A 82 -4.01 5.80 -7.86
CA PHE A 82 -3.04 4.71 -7.77
C PHE A 82 -2.75 4.31 -6.31
N SER A 83 -2.47 5.27 -5.44
CA SER A 83 -2.26 5.01 -4.01
C SER A 83 -3.52 4.47 -3.33
N LEU A 84 -4.71 4.94 -3.73
CA LEU A 84 -5.96 4.46 -3.16
C LEU A 84 -6.30 3.04 -3.60
N HIS A 85 -5.98 2.65 -4.84
CA HIS A 85 -6.10 1.26 -5.30
C HIS A 85 -5.22 0.31 -4.47
N GLU A 86 -3.96 0.69 -4.23
CA GLU A 86 -3.06 -0.10 -3.39
C GLU A 86 -3.57 -0.24 -1.94
N ILE A 87 -4.05 0.87 -1.35
CA ILE A 87 -4.65 0.87 -0.01
C ILE A 87 -5.88 -0.03 0.02
N ARG A 88 -6.69 0.01 -1.05
CA ARG A 88 -7.88 -0.82 -1.21
C ARG A 88 -7.53 -2.31 -1.18
N LEU A 89 -6.61 -2.74 -2.04
CA LEU A 89 -6.16 -4.15 -2.10
C LEU A 89 -5.69 -4.64 -0.73
N ARG A 90 -4.84 -3.87 -0.05
CA ARG A 90 -4.33 -4.27 1.28
C ARG A 90 -5.41 -4.34 2.34
N GLY A 91 -6.30 -3.36 2.36
CA GLY A 91 -7.38 -3.36 3.34
C GLY A 91 -8.37 -4.50 3.11
N LEU A 92 -8.70 -4.82 1.86
CA LEU A 92 -9.52 -5.99 1.51
C LEU A 92 -8.87 -7.29 1.99
N VAL A 93 -7.57 -7.50 1.72
CA VAL A 93 -6.82 -8.65 2.24
C VAL A 93 -6.84 -8.71 3.76
N SER A 94 -6.53 -7.59 4.43
CA SER A 94 -6.44 -7.52 5.90
C SER A 94 -7.78 -7.73 6.61
N THR A 95 -8.89 -7.63 5.87
CA THR A 95 -10.25 -7.82 6.36
C THR A 95 -10.87 -9.13 5.83
N GLY A 96 -10.05 -10.05 5.31
CA GLY A 96 -10.46 -11.39 4.89
C GLY A 96 -11.19 -11.45 3.54
N ARG A 97 -11.16 -10.38 2.75
CA ARG A 97 -11.93 -10.23 1.51
C ARG A 97 -11.07 -10.44 0.26
N THR A 98 -10.22 -11.46 0.29
CA THR A 98 -9.26 -11.79 -0.78
C THR A 98 -9.94 -11.94 -2.15
N ARG A 99 -11.11 -12.58 -2.21
CA ARG A 99 -11.85 -12.75 -3.48
C ARG A 99 -12.20 -11.41 -4.14
N VAL A 100 -12.62 -10.42 -3.34
CA VAL A 100 -12.93 -9.07 -3.82
C VAL A 100 -11.64 -8.34 -4.21
N ALA A 101 -10.56 -8.53 -3.45
CA ALA A 101 -9.25 -7.98 -3.82
C ALA A 101 -8.76 -8.53 -5.17
N MET A 102 -8.96 -9.81 -5.45
CA MET A 102 -8.57 -10.43 -6.71
C MET A 102 -9.35 -9.86 -7.90
N GLN A 103 -10.65 -9.62 -7.75
CA GLN A 103 -11.46 -8.96 -8.79
C GLN A 103 -10.90 -7.56 -9.12
N LEU A 104 -10.48 -6.82 -8.09
CA LEU A 104 -9.94 -5.47 -8.24
C LEU A 104 -8.54 -5.42 -8.87
N VAL A 105 -7.78 -6.52 -8.87
CA VAL A 105 -6.45 -6.57 -9.52
C VAL A 105 -6.57 -6.29 -11.01
N GLU A 106 -7.65 -6.73 -11.65
CA GLU A 106 -7.89 -6.50 -13.08
C GLU A 106 -8.19 -5.02 -13.40
N ASP A 107 -8.68 -4.26 -12.41
CA ASP A 107 -9.04 -2.84 -12.54
C ASP A 107 -7.90 -1.91 -12.08
N SER A 108 -6.64 -2.32 -12.23
CA SER A 108 -5.49 -1.49 -11.81
C SER A 108 -5.45 -0.16 -12.60
N PRO A 109 -5.38 1.00 -11.92
CA PRO A 109 -5.33 2.30 -12.58
C PRO A 109 -4.02 2.47 -13.36
N VAL A 110 -4.09 3.19 -14.48
CA VAL A 110 -2.90 3.51 -15.28
C VAL A 110 -2.00 4.46 -14.46
N PRO A 111 -0.70 4.15 -14.30
CA PRO A 111 0.23 5.04 -13.61
C PRO A 111 0.26 6.42 -14.30
N THR A 112 0.04 7.49 -13.53
CA THR A 112 0.22 8.86 -14.01
C THR A 112 1.63 9.36 -13.71
N THR A 113 2.06 10.45 -14.34
CA THR A 113 3.38 11.08 -14.12
C THR A 113 3.61 11.54 -12.67
N VAL A 114 2.55 11.63 -11.86
CA VAL A 114 2.60 11.99 -10.43
C VAL A 114 3.03 10.80 -9.55
N VAL A 115 3.00 9.57 -10.08
CA VAL A 115 3.34 8.36 -9.33
C VAL A 115 4.83 8.08 -9.45
N ALA A 116 5.57 8.33 -8.37
CA ALA A 116 7.00 8.02 -8.33
C ALA A 116 7.26 6.52 -8.56
N PRO A 117 8.33 6.12 -9.27
CA PRO A 117 8.60 4.72 -9.64
C PRO A 117 8.54 3.72 -8.48
N GLN A 118 8.93 4.14 -7.26
CA GLN A 118 8.83 3.27 -6.08
C GLN A 118 7.40 2.81 -5.78
N TRP A 119 6.38 3.62 -6.10
CA TRP A 119 4.98 3.27 -5.86
C TRP A 119 4.53 2.13 -6.78
N ARG A 120 5.03 2.09 -8.02
CA ARG A 120 4.72 0.98 -8.94
C ARG A 120 5.22 -0.35 -8.41
N VAL A 121 6.42 -0.40 -7.84
CA VAL A 121 6.95 -1.60 -7.18
C VAL A 121 6.09 -2.00 -5.98
N ILE A 122 5.65 -1.04 -5.16
CA ILE A 122 4.80 -1.27 -3.99
C ILE A 122 3.46 -1.90 -4.39
N GLU A 123 2.84 -1.40 -5.45
CA GLU A 123 1.58 -1.93 -5.98
C GLU A 123 1.78 -3.34 -6.55
N LEU A 124 2.78 -3.58 -7.40
CA LEU A 124 3.05 -4.91 -7.98
C LEU A 124 3.28 -5.98 -6.90
N VAL A 125 4.00 -5.63 -5.83
CA VAL A 125 4.18 -6.53 -4.67
C VAL A 125 2.85 -6.80 -3.95
N THR A 126 1.97 -5.79 -3.88
CA THR A 126 0.65 -5.94 -3.28
C THR A 126 -0.26 -6.82 -4.14
N VAL A 127 -0.26 -6.61 -5.45
CA VAL A 127 -0.97 -7.44 -6.44
C VAL A 127 -0.50 -8.90 -6.36
N ALA A 128 0.82 -9.14 -6.36
CA ALA A 128 1.37 -10.48 -6.21
C ALA A 128 0.94 -11.15 -4.90
N HIS A 129 0.86 -10.39 -3.80
CA HIS A 129 0.38 -10.92 -2.53
C HIS A 129 -1.10 -11.33 -2.62
N VAL A 130 -1.96 -10.51 -3.24
CA VAL A 130 -3.37 -10.85 -3.48
C VAL A 130 -3.49 -12.12 -4.32
N GLN A 131 -2.76 -12.19 -5.44
CA GLN A 131 -2.74 -13.35 -6.33
C GLN A 131 -2.31 -14.62 -5.60
N LEU A 132 -1.25 -14.55 -4.78
CA LEU A 132 -0.81 -15.69 -3.96
C LEU A 132 -1.83 -16.13 -2.92
N LEU A 133 -2.61 -15.22 -2.35
CA LEU A 133 -3.70 -15.57 -1.43
C LEU A 133 -4.90 -16.19 -2.16
N ALA A 134 -5.04 -15.91 -3.46
CA ALA A 134 -6.02 -16.53 -4.34
C ALA A 134 -5.48 -17.80 -5.06
N ASP A 135 -4.28 -18.27 -4.69
CA ASP A 135 -3.53 -19.37 -5.31
C ASP A 135 -3.20 -19.19 -6.82
N ASP A 136 -3.28 -17.96 -7.33
CA ASP A 136 -2.77 -17.59 -8.65
C ASP A 136 -1.25 -17.38 -8.61
N ARG A 137 -0.51 -18.48 -8.57
CA ARG A 137 0.96 -18.45 -8.50
C ARG A 137 1.59 -17.91 -9.77
N MET A 138 0.98 -18.17 -10.93
CA MET A 138 1.50 -17.72 -12.22
C MET A 138 1.37 -16.20 -12.37
N GLY A 139 0.21 -15.64 -12.02
CA GLY A 139 0.01 -14.19 -11.97
C GLY A 139 0.96 -13.53 -10.97
N ALA A 140 1.09 -14.09 -9.77
CA ALA A 140 2.00 -13.58 -8.76
C ALA A 140 3.46 -13.59 -9.22
N ALA A 141 3.92 -14.66 -9.86
CA ALA A 141 5.27 -14.76 -10.41
C ALA A 141 5.54 -13.64 -11.43
N ARG A 142 4.64 -13.43 -12.39
CA ARG A 142 4.75 -12.36 -13.40
C ARG A 142 4.81 -10.97 -12.74
N SER A 143 3.93 -10.72 -11.78
CA SER A 143 3.89 -9.46 -11.03
C SER A 143 5.21 -9.20 -10.28
N LEU A 144 5.76 -10.23 -9.62
CA LEU A 144 7.04 -10.11 -8.92
C LEU A 144 8.23 -9.98 -9.87
N ASP A 145 8.23 -10.64 -11.03
CA ASP A 145 9.31 -10.48 -12.01
C ASP A 145 9.40 -9.03 -12.51
N ILE A 146 8.26 -8.39 -12.76
CA ILE A 146 8.20 -6.96 -13.10
C ILE A 146 8.70 -6.13 -11.90
N ALA A 147 8.22 -6.42 -10.69
CA ALA A 147 8.62 -5.68 -9.49
C ALA A 147 10.12 -5.77 -9.21
N ILE A 148 10.75 -6.93 -9.46
CA ILE A 148 12.20 -7.13 -9.30
C ILE A 148 12.96 -6.24 -10.28
N ARG A 149 12.59 -6.27 -11.57
CA ARG A 149 13.27 -5.45 -12.60
C ARG A 149 13.21 -3.96 -12.23
N GLU A 150 12.02 -3.48 -11.87
CA GLU A 150 11.83 -2.09 -11.47
C GLU A 150 12.61 -1.74 -10.19
N ALA A 151 12.58 -2.60 -9.17
CA ALA A 151 13.31 -2.38 -7.93
C ALA A 151 14.83 -2.33 -8.13
N VAL A 152 15.37 -3.15 -9.04
CA VAL A 152 16.79 -3.14 -9.40
C VAL A 152 17.16 -1.86 -10.13
N THR A 153 16.41 -1.50 -11.18
CA THR A 153 16.64 -0.27 -11.97
C THR A 153 16.64 0.97 -11.08
N GLN A 154 15.71 1.03 -10.13
CA GLN A 154 15.54 2.16 -9.22
C GLN A 154 16.41 2.05 -7.93
N ARG A 155 17.26 1.02 -7.82
CA ARG A 155 18.10 0.73 -6.64
C ARG A 155 17.32 0.79 -5.30
N LEU A 156 16.23 0.01 -5.20
CA LEU A 156 15.32 -0.01 -4.05
C LEU A 156 15.49 -1.29 -3.18
N PRO A 157 16.53 -1.38 -2.33
CA PRO A 157 16.83 -2.60 -1.57
C PRO A 157 15.70 -3.00 -0.62
N HIS A 158 15.02 -2.03 -0.02
CA HIS A 158 13.88 -2.30 0.87
C HIS A 158 12.68 -2.92 0.13
N GLN A 159 12.51 -2.66 -1.17
CA GLN A 159 11.46 -3.31 -1.95
C GLN A 159 11.86 -4.73 -2.36
N LEU A 160 13.14 -4.99 -2.67
CA LEU A 160 13.64 -6.35 -2.88
C LEU A 160 13.46 -7.24 -1.65
N GLN A 161 13.68 -6.70 -0.45
CA GLN A 161 13.36 -7.41 0.81
C GLN A 161 11.87 -7.74 0.94
N ARG A 162 10.98 -6.84 0.48
CA ARG A 162 9.53 -7.06 0.49
C ARG A 162 9.10 -8.09 -0.54
N ILE A 163 9.70 -8.09 -1.72
CA ILE A 163 9.51 -9.11 -2.76
C ILE A 163 9.90 -10.48 -2.20
N THR A 164 11.09 -10.59 -1.60
CA THR A 164 11.60 -11.83 -0.98
C THR A 164 10.60 -12.39 0.04
N ARG A 165 10.11 -11.54 0.96
CA ARG A 165 9.08 -11.94 1.93
C ARG A 165 7.75 -12.35 1.30
N THR A 166 7.35 -11.70 0.21
CA THR A 166 6.08 -11.97 -0.48
C THR A 166 6.13 -13.29 -1.24
N ALA A 167 7.24 -13.53 -1.96
CA ALA A 167 7.51 -14.78 -2.66
C ALA A 167 7.56 -15.98 -1.69
N GLY A 168 8.33 -15.84 -0.60
CA GLY A 168 8.50 -16.88 0.41
C GLY A 168 8.85 -18.24 -0.20
N THR A 169 8.28 -19.31 0.35
CA THR A 169 8.45 -20.68 -0.19
C THR A 169 7.53 -20.98 -1.39
N ARG A 170 6.55 -20.11 -1.67
CA ARG A 170 5.56 -20.33 -2.73
C ARG A 170 6.09 -20.02 -4.12
N LEU A 171 7.09 -19.14 -4.22
CA LEU A 171 7.74 -18.71 -5.45
C LEU A 171 9.27 -18.71 -5.29
N PRO A 172 9.91 -19.90 -5.20
CA PRO A 172 11.33 -20.02 -4.86
C PRO A 172 12.25 -19.32 -5.87
N THR A 173 11.91 -19.32 -7.16
CA THR A 173 12.67 -18.63 -8.20
C THR A 173 12.71 -17.12 -7.96
N GLN A 174 11.55 -16.48 -7.77
CA GLN A 174 11.45 -15.05 -7.49
C GLN A 174 12.13 -14.68 -6.17
N HIS A 175 12.00 -15.53 -5.14
CA HIS A 175 12.69 -15.35 -3.87
C HIS A 175 14.22 -15.33 -4.05
N ALA A 176 14.79 -16.32 -4.75
CA ALA A 176 16.22 -16.43 -4.99
C ALA A 176 16.75 -15.24 -5.81
N THR A 177 16.07 -14.90 -6.92
CA THR A 177 16.44 -13.77 -7.77
C THR A 177 16.43 -12.44 -7.00
N ALA A 178 15.38 -12.16 -6.22
CA ALA A 178 15.30 -10.94 -5.42
C ALA A 178 16.40 -10.86 -4.35
N SER A 179 16.73 -11.99 -3.71
CA SER A 179 17.79 -12.08 -2.70
C SER A 179 19.18 -11.81 -3.31
N GLN A 180 19.47 -12.41 -4.47
CA GLN A 180 20.74 -12.20 -5.18
C GLN A 180 20.95 -10.73 -5.53
N PHE A 181 19.93 -10.06 -6.07
CA PHE A 181 20.03 -8.62 -6.39
C PHE A 181 20.17 -7.75 -5.15
N LEU A 182 19.47 -8.10 -4.05
CA LEU A 182 19.60 -7.39 -2.79
C LEU A 182 21.02 -7.46 -2.24
N ASP A 183 21.65 -8.63 -2.28
CA ASP A 183 23.02 -8.83 -1.80
C ASP A 183 24.03 -8.08 -2.67
N ARG A 184 23.84 -8.08 -4.00
CA ARG A 184 24.66 -7.27 -4.91
C ARG A 184 24.58 -5.78 -4.58
N ILE A 185 23.37 -5.22 -4.44
CA ILE A 185 23.20 -3.79 -4.13
C ILE A 185 23.85 -3.44 -2.78
N ARG A 186 23.71 -4.31 -1.78
CA ARG A 186 24.36 -4.11 -0.47
C ARG A 186 25.88 -4.14 -0.57
N GLY A 187 26.44 -5.06 -1.36
CA GLY A 187 27.88 -5.12 -1.60
C GLY A 187 28.41 -3.84 -2.29
N GLU A 188 27.68 -3.32 -3.27
CA GLU A 188 28.03 -2.06 -3.96
C GLU A 188 27.95 -0.82 -3.03
N MET A 189 27.14 -0.85 -1.98
CA MET A 189 27.01 0.26 -1.02
C MET A 189 28.01 0.20 0.15
N ALA A 190 28.60 -0.97 0.39
CA ALA A 190 29.57 -1.20 1.47
C ALA A 190 31.03 -1.09 0.99
N ALA A 191 31.25 -1.03 -0.32
CA ALA A 191 32.53 -0.81 -0.99
C ALA A 191 32.75 0.69 -1.27
#